data_AF-A0A956BAN4-F1
#
_entry.id   AF-A0A956BAN4-F1
#
_cell.length_a   1.000
_cell.length_b   1.000
_cell.length_c   1.000
_cell.angle_alpha   90.00
_cell.angle_beta   90.00
_cell.angle_gamma   90.00
#
_symmetry.space_group_name_H-M   'P 1'
#
loop_
_entity.id
_entity.type
_entity.pdbx_description
1 polymer ?
#
loop_
_entity_poly.entity_id
_entity_poly.type
_entity_poly.pdbx_seq_one_letter_code
_entity_poly.pdbx_strand_id
1 'polypeptide(L)'
;AHRCRGGALALLFWAGLGFCVVGSLAQVVSGSNALGLLFPWRMSAVLVPAATAILWGGAVRWLRGTRAARRSPVVAGALMISVLCFGVFWTWRQWGKPVDQAREPAYQLVARTVSHDLPGQRWWVPSDFEAFRLATRRAVWCDLKSHPYDPVHVIAWWRCMEQDEALQRGALTCADAYAVARVAGVTHVLVRRDVADRLACPPAELEQVATSDAFVILGVKREQP
;
A
#
# COMPACT_ATOMS: atom_id res chain seq x y z
N ALA A 1 21.05 33.76 -25.56
CA ALA A 1 20.90 32.35 -25.99
C ALA A 1 19.84 31.59 -25.17
N HIS A 2 18.59 32.05 -25.13
CA HIS A 2 17.52 31.47 -24.29
C HIS A 2 16.40 30.73 -25.05
N ARG A 3 16.40 30.74 -26.40
CA ARG A 3 15.26 30.21 -27.21
C ARG A 3 15.19 28.69 -27.38
N CYS A 4 16.24 27.92 -27.07
CA CYS A 4 16.22 26.45 -27.29
C CYS A 4 15.69 25.60 -26.13
N ARG A 5 15.32 26.18 -24.99
CA ARG A 5 14.91 25.37 -23.80
C ARG A 5 13.48 24.85 -23.84
N GLY A 6 12.57 25.51 -24.57
CA GLY A 6 11.16 25.09 -24.65
C GLY A 6 10.94 23.81 -25.48
N GLY A 7 11.70 23.64 -26.56
CA GLY A 7 11.51 22.52 -27.49
C GLY A 7 11.83 21.15 -26.89
N ALA A 8 12.89 21.04 -26.08
CA ALA A 8 13.28 19.77 -25.47
C ALA A 8 12.28 19.29 -24.40
N LEU A 9 11.74 20.23 -23.61
CA LEU A 9 10.72 19.93 -22.59
C LEU A 9 9.39 19.54 -23.24
N ALA A 10 8.98 20.25 -24.29
CA ALA A 10 7.81 19.88 -25.08
C ALA A 10 7.98 18.49 -25.72
N LEU A 11 9.15 18.19 -26.28
CA LEU A 11 9.44 16.89 -26.87
C LEU A 11 9.34 15.76 -25.84
N LEU A 12 9.91 15.93 -24.65
CA LEU A 12 9.81 14.96 -23.56
C LEU A 12 8.36 14.73 -23.12
N PHE A 13 7.58 15.80 -23.00
CA PHE A 13 6.18 15.70 -22.63
C PHE A 13 5.36 14.96 -23.70
N TRP A 14 5.50 15.34 -24.97
CA TRP A 14 4.76 14.71 -26.08
C TRP A 14 5.20 13.27 -26.33
N ALA A 15 6.50 12.97 -26.20
CA ALA A 15 7.00 11.59 -26.28
C ALA A 15 6.45 10.74 -25.12
N GLY A 16 6.40 11.28 -23.90
CA GLY A 16 5.80 10.61 -22.75
C GLY A 16 4.30 10.35 -22.93
N LEU A 17 3.54 11.34 -23.41
CA LEU A 17 2.13 11.17 -23.73
C LEU A 17 1.91 10.11 -24.81
N GLY A 18 2.70 10.14 -25.89
CA GLY A 18 2.65 9.16 -26.96
C GLY A 18 2.91 7.74 -26.44
N PHE A 19 3.93 7.57 -25.59
CA PHE A 19 4.20 6.29 -24.92
C PHE A 19 3.01 5.83 -24.08
N CYS A 20 2.38 6.72 -23.31
CA CYS A 20 1.23 6.35 -22.48
C CYS A 20 0.03 5.90 -23.32
N VAL A 21 -0.28 6.60 -24.40
CA VAL A 21 -1.39 6.24 -25.30
C VAL A 21 -1.11 4.90 -25.97
N VAL A 22 0.06 4.74 -26.58
CA VAL A 22 0.44 3.49 -27.27
C VAL A 22 0.52 2.32 -26.30
N GLY A 23 1.12 2.50 -25.13
CA GLY A 23 1.21 1.46 -24.12
C GLY A 23 -0.14 1.05 -23.54
N SER A 24 -1.07 2.00 -23.38
CA SER A 24 -2.45 1.70 -22.95
C SER A 24 -3.20 0.90 -24.02
N LEU A 25 -3.11 1.32 -25.28
CA LEU A 25 -3.70 0.58 -26.40
C LEU A 25 -3.11 -0.82 -26.52
N ALA A 26 -1.79 -0.96 -26.42
CA ALA A 26 -1.10 -2.25 -26.43
C ALA A 26 -1.55 -3.15 -25.28
N GLN A 27 -1.78 -2.59 -24.09
CA GLN A 27 -2.30 -3.35 -22.95
C GLN A 27 -3.73 -3.83 -23.18
N VAL A 28 -4.61 -2.98 -23.73
CA VAL A 28 -6.00 -3.35 -24.06
C VAL A 28 -6.03 -4.45 -25.13
N VAL A 29 -5.22 -4.34 -26.18
CA VAL A 29 -5.19 -5.32 -27.28
C VAL A 29 -4.54 -6.63 -26.85
N SER A 30 -3.46 -6.59 -26.06
CA SER A 30 -2.75 -7.80 -25.64
C SER A 30 -3.44 -8.57 -24.50
N GLY A 31 -4.29 -7.92 -23.71
CA GLY A 31 -4.89 -8.51 -22.50
C GLY A 31 -3.86 -8.96 -21.45
N SER A 32 -2.60 -8.54 -21.57
CA SER A 32 -1.52 -9.01 -20.71
C SER A 32 -1.52 -8.31 -19.36
N ASN A 33 -1.66 -9.11 -18.29
CA ASN A 33 -1.55 -8.62 -16.91
C ASN A 33 -0.17 -8.00 -16.64
N ALA A 34 0.89 -8.51 -17.25
CA ALA A 34 2.24 -7.96 -17.09
C ALA A 34 2.34 -6.52 -17.63
N LEU A 35 1.75 -6.24 -18.79
CA LEU A 35 1.64 -4.89 -19.34
C LEU A 35 0.75 -3.98 -18.47
N GLY A 36 -0.32 -4.53 -17.91
CA GLY A 36 -1.16 -3.80 -16.94
C GLY A 36 -0.39 -3.37 -15.68
N LEU A 37 0.50 -4.23 -15.18
CA LEU A 37 1.33 -3.95 -14.00
C LEU A 37 2.44 -2.93 -14.25
N LEU A 38 2.80 -2.67 -15.51
CA LEU A 38 3.71 -1.57 -15.87
C LEU A 38 3.00 -0.20 -15.80
N PHE A 39 1.68 -0.18 -15.61
CA PHE A 39 0.85 1.02 -15.59
C PHE A 39 1.19 2.00 -16.73
N PRO A 40 1.23 1.55 -18.00
CA PRO A 40 1.71 2.37 -19.11
C PRO A 40 0.93 3.69 -19.26
N TRP A 41 -0.32 3.74 -18.82
CA TRP A 41 -1.15 4.95 -18.78
C TRP A 41 -0.65 6.03 -17.80
N ARG A 42 0.24 5.71 -16.85
CA ARG A 42 0.78 6.68 -15.90
C ARG A 42 1.98 7.40 -16.51
N MET A 43 1.85 8.70 -16.79
CA MET A 43 2.97 9.53 -17.27
C MET A 43 4.20 9.48 -16.35
N SER A 44 4.01 9.30 -15.05
CA SER A 44 5.12 9.19 -14.09
C SER A 44 6.04 8.00 -14.38
N ALA A 45 5.55 6.93 -15.01
CA ALA A 45 6.37 5.78 -15.40
C ALA A 45 7.50 6.17 -16.40
N VAL A 46 7.29 7.24 -17.18
CA VAL A 46 8.30 7.77 -18.11
C VAL A 46 9.01 8.99 -17.52
N LEU A 47 8.24 9.93 -16.95
CA LEU A 47 8.77 11.21 -16.49
C LEU A 47 9.68 11.08 -15.27
N VAL A 48 9.37 10.17 -14.33
CA VAL A 48 10.21 10.00 -13.13
C VAL A 48 11.59 9.44 -13.49
N PRO A 49 11.73 8.32 -14.25
CA PRO A 49 13.04 7.85 -14.70
C PRO A 49 13.81 8.88 -15.51
N ALA A 50 13.13 9.63 -16.40
CA ALA A 50 13.76 10.69 -17.18
C ALA A 50 14.28 11.83 -16.29
N ALA A 51 13.47 12.31 -15.35
CA ALA A 51 13.87 13.33 -14.39
C ALA A 51 15.04 12.83 -13.51
N THR A 52 14.97 11.59 -13.03
CA THR A 52 16.06 10.95 -12.29
C THR A 52 17.35 10.90 -13.11
N ALA A 53 17.29 10.51 -14.39
CA ALA A 53 18.46 10.49 -15.28
C ALA A 53 19.05 11.90 -15.52
N ILE A 54 18.21 12.92 -15.70
CA ILE A 54 18.65 14.31 -15.85
C ILE A 54 19.32 14.82 -14.57
N LEU A 55 18.72 14.56 -13.40
CA LEU A 55 19.28 14.93 -12.10
C LEU A 55 20.61 14.22 -11.87
N TRP A 56 20.71 12.93 -12.20
CA TRP A 56 21.96 12.18 -12.15
C TRP A 56 23.01 12.74 -13.08
N GLY A 57 22.69 13.01 -14.35
CA GLY A 57 23.63 13.65 -15.29
C GLY A 57 24.10 15.02 -14.80
N GLY A 58 23.21 15.80 -14.19
CA GLY A 58 23.53 17.05 -13.51
C GLY A 58 24.49 16.85 -12.34
N ALA A 59 24.22 15.88 -11.47
CA ALA A 59 25.06 15.53 -10.33
C ALA A 59 26.45 15.05 -10.76
N VAL A 60 26.53 14.20 -11.79
CA VAL A 60 27.80 13.74 -12.39
C VAL A 60 28.63 14.93 -12.87
N ARG A 61 28.00 15.83 -13.63
CA ARG A 61 28.66 17.02 -14.18
C ARG A 61 29.13 17.96 -13.07
N TRP A 62 28.32 18.16 -12.04
CA TRP A 62 28.66 18.96 -10.87
C TRP A 62 29.83 18.34 -10.11
N LEU A 63 29.78 17.03 -9.83
CA LEU A 63 30.84 16.27 -9.17
C LEU A 63 32.16 16.39 -9.94
N ARG A 64 32.16 16.18 -11.26
CA ARG A 64 33.36 16.36 -12.13
C ARG A 64 33.93 17.78 -12.09
N GLY A 65 33.12 18.78 -11.79
CA GLY A 65 33.55 20.16 -11.61
C GLY A 65 34.30 20.43 -10.30
N THR A 66 34.17 19.56 -9.29
CA THR A 66 34.82 19.73 -7.98
C THR A 66 36.32 19.44 -8.04
N ARG A 67 37.10 20.12 -7.19
CA ARG A 67 38.56 19.87 -7.06
C ARG A 67 38.87 18.42 -6.66
N ALA A 68 38.00 17.78 -5.89
CA ALA A 68 38.13 16.39 -5.47
C ALA A 68 38.03 15.41 -6.67
N ALA A 69 37.04 15.60 -7.54
CA ALA A 69 36.89 14.75 -8.73
C ALA A 69 37.97 14.99 -9.79
N ARG A 70 38.54 16.20 -9.87
CA ARG A 70 39.71 16.47 -10.72
C ARG A 70 40.97 15.76 -10.22
N ARG A 71 41.11 15.59 -8.89
CA ARG A 71 42.26 14.89 -8.29
C ARG A 71 42.15 13.37 -8.40
N SER A 72 40.94 12.81 -8.37
CA SER A 72 40.73 11.37 -8.58
C SER A 72 39.37 11.09 -9.23
N PRO A 73 39.31 10.93 -10.57
CA PRO A 73 38.08 10.58 -11.27
C PRO A 73 37.58 9.18 -10.89
N VAL A 74 38.47 8.29 -10.45
CA VAL A 74 38.15 6.93 -9.98
C VAL A 74 37.27 6.98 -8.73
N VAL A 75 37.60 7.83 -7.75
CA VAL A 75 36.82 7.97 -6.51
C VAL A 75 35.43 8.53 -6.80
N ALA A 76 35.31 9.51 -7.70
CA ALA A 76 34.01 10.04 -8.12
C ALA A 76 33.17 8.99 -8.87
N GLY A 77 33.79 8.17 -9.72
CA GLY A 77 33.13 7.05 -10.40
C GLY A 77 32.62 5.98 -9.42
N ALA A 78 33.46 5.57 -8.47
CA ALA A 78 33.10 4.60 -7.45
C ALA A 78 31.92 5.07 -6.58
N LEU A 79 31.90 6.35 -6.21
CA LEU A 79 30.83 6.93 -5.39
C LEU A 79 29.49 7.01 -6.14
N MET A 80 29.49 7.18 -7.46
CA MET A 80 28.25 7.11 -8.25
C MET A 80 27.77 5.68 -8.41
N ILE A 81 28.67 4.74 -8.68
CA ILE A 81 28.34 3.32 -8.78
C ILE A 81 27.74 2.84 -7.46
N SER A 82 28.29 3.25 -6.32
CA SER A 82 27.75 2.84 -5.02
C SER A 82 26.32 3.33 -4.80
N VAL A 83 25.98 4.56 -5.17
CA VAL A 83 24.59 5.07 -5.04
C VAL A 83 23.65 4.35 -6.01
N LEU A 84 24.08 4.09 -7.26
CA LEU A 84 23.28 3.31 -8.21
C LEU A 84 23.02 1.89 -7.70
N CYS A 85 24.07 1.20 -7.25
CA CYS A 85 23.98 -0.12 -6.65
C CYS A 85 23.08 -0.11 -5.41
N PHE A 86 23.14 0.93 -4.57
CA PHE A 86 22.26 1.07 -3.41
C PHE A 86 20.79 1.21 -3.83
N GLY A 87 20.48 2.01 -4.85
CA GLY A 87 19.13 2.15 -5.40
C GLY A 87 18.58 0.84 -5.98
N VAL A 88 19.40 0.12 -6.76
CA VAL A 88 19.06 -1.19 -7.31
C VAL A 88 18.85 -2.21 -6.19
N PHE A 89 19.76 -2.26 -5.21
CA PHE A 89 19.66 -3.16 -4.05
C PHE A 89 18.39 -2.91 -3.24
N TRP A 90 18.03 -1.65 -2.99
CA TRP A 90 16.81 -1.31 -2.26
C TRP A 90 15.55 -1.71 -3.03
N THR A 91 15.53 -1.46 -4.35
CA THR A 91 14.44 -1.89 -5.24
C THR A 91 14.31 -3.41 -5.25
N TRP A 92 15.43 -4.13 -5.35
CA TRP A 92 15.47 -5.58 -5.31
C TRP A 92 14.95 -6.14 -3.98
N ARG A 93 15.30 -5.52 -2.85
CA ARG A 93 14.75 -5.90 -1.53
C ARG A 93 13.24 -5.66 -1.38
N GLN A 94 12.67 -4.75 -2.15
CA GLN A 94 11.21 -4.55 -2.17
C GLN A 94 10.52 -5.55 -3.11
N TRP A 95 11.27 -6.15 -4.03
CA TRP A 95 10.77 -7.19 -4.92
C TRP A 95 10.44 -8.45 -4.12
N GLY A 96 9.19 -8.93 -4.20
CA GLY A 96 8.75 -10.16 -3.54
C GLY A 96 7.86 -9.96 -2.30
N LYS A 97 7.96 -8.80 -1.63
CA LYS A 97 7.11 -8.50 -0.46
C LYS A 97 5.60 -8.71 -0.68
N PRO A 98 5.00 -8.37 -1.83
CA PRO A 98 3.57 -8.62 -2.06
C PRO A 98 3.18 -10.11 -2.07
N VAL A 99 4.09 -10.99 -2.50
CA VAL A 99 3.86 -12.44 -2.56
C VAL A 99 3.95 -13.06 -1.16
N ASP A 100 4.91 -12.60 -0.36
CA ASP A 100 5.06 -13.03 1.03
C ASP A 100 3.88 -12.55 1.88
N GLN A 101 3.41 -11.32 1.65
CA GLN A 101 2.21 -10.81 2.30
C GLN A 101 0.99 -11.70 2.00
N ALA A 102 0.77 -12.16 0.77
CA ALA A 102 -0.36 -13.05 0.46
C ALA A 102 -0.34 -14.38 1.25
N ARG A 103 0.82 -14.77 1.81
CA ARG A 103 0.98 -15.96 2.65
C ARG A 103 0.75 -15.70 4.14
N GLU A 104 0.44 -14.47 4.54
CA GLU A 104 0.23 -14.11 5.93
C GLU A 104 -0.85 -15.01 6.56
N PRO A 105 -0.62 -15.59 7.76
CA PRO A 105 -1.54 -16.55 8.37
C PRO A 105 -2.97 -16.03 8.50
N ALA A 106 -3.11 -14.73 8.72
CA ALA A 106 -4.39 -14.06 8.78
C ALA A 106 -5.18 -14.10 7.47
N TYR A 107 -4.54 -13.85 6.32
CA TYR A 107 -5.22 -13.88 5.03
C TYR A 107 -5.67 -15.30 4.70
N GLN A 108 -4.85 -16.30 5.05
CA GLN A 108 -5.23 -17.70 4.93
C GLN A 108 -6.39 -18.08 5.85
N LEU A 109 -6.43 -17.54 7.07
CA LEU A 109 -7.53 -17.75 8.00
C LEU A 109 -8.84 -17.18 7.44
N VAL A 110 -8.82 -15.94 6.92
CA VAL A 110 -9.99 -15.34 6.27
C VAL A 110 -10.43 -16.15 5.05
N ALA A 111 -9.49 -16.53 4.18
CA ALA A 111 -9.77 -17.30 2.97
C ALA A 111 -10.40 -18.67 3.25
N ARG A 112 -10.01 -19.33 4.36
CA ARG A 112 -10.57 -20.63 4.77
C ARG A 112 -11.91 -20.52 5.49
N THR A 113 -12.10 -19.45 6.25
CA THR A 113 -13.26 -19.29 7.15
C THR A 113 -14.48 -18.76 6.43
N VAL A 114 -14.28 -17.87 5.45
CA VAL A 114 -15.40 -17.17 4.81
C VAL A 114 -15.43 -17.55 3.34
N SER A 115 -16.11 -18.65 3.03
CA SER A 115 -16.15 -19.26 1.70
C SER A 115 -17.03 -18.51 0.69
N HIS A 116 -17.81 -17.49 1.11
CA HIS A 116 -18.68 -16.73 0.23
C HIS A 116 -18.54 -15.22 0.43
N ASP A 117 -18.37 -14.47 -0.67
CA ASP A 117 -18.51 -13.01 -0.73
C ASP A 117 -19.99 -12.65 -0.52
N LEU A 118 -20.48 -12.75 0.72
CA LEU A 118 -21.82 -12.29 1.04
C LEU A 118 -21.82 -10.75 0.96
N PRO A 119 -22.69 -10.15 0.11
CA PRO A 119 -22.84 -8.71 0.04
C PRO A 119 -23.11 -8.12 1.44
N GLY A 120 -22.47 -6.99 1.74
CA GLY A 120 -22.67 -6.28 3.01
C GLY A 120 -21.74 -6.66 4.16
N GLN A 121 -20.76 -7.55 3.94
CA GLN A 121 -19.69 -7.74 4.91
C GLN A 121 -18.70 -6.57 4.91
N ARG A 122 -18.40 -6.07 6.09
CA ARG A 122 -17.39 -5.03 6.34
C ARG A 122 -16.49 -5.50 7.48
N TRP A 123 -15.18 -5.44 7.25
CA TRP A 123 -14.16 -5.99 8.14
C TRP A 123 -13.38 -4.89 8.86
N TRP A 124 -13.24 -5.00 10.17
CA TRP A 124 -12.22 -4.27 10.92
C TRP A 124 -10.96 -5.14 10.94
N VAL A 125 -9.88 -4.61 10.37
CA VAL A 125 -8.61 -5.29 10.19
C VAL A 125 -7.51 -4.39 10.75
N PRO A 126 -6.43 -4.96 11.34
CA PRO A 126 -5.30 -4.15 11.81
C PRO A 126 -4.73 -3.29 10.68
N SER A 127 -4.39 -2.05 10.98
CA SER A 127 -3.94 -1.06 9.99
C SER A 127 -2.63 -1.42 9.27
N ASP A 128 -1.81 -2.30 9.84
CA ASP A 128 -0.60 -2.84 9.21
C ASP A 128 -0.89 -3.88 8.11
N PHE A 129 -2.15 -4.26 7.90
CA PHE A 129 -2.58 -5.30 6.95
C PHE A 129 -2.99 -4.68 5.61
N GLU A 130 -2.09 -3.87 5.05
CA GLU A 130 -2.36 -3.08 3.86
C GLU A 130 -2.71 -3.91 2.61
N ALA A 131 -2.32 -5.19 2.58
CA ALA A 131 -2.59 -6.10 1.47
C ALA A 131 -3.90 -6.89 1.66
N PHE A 132 -4.57 -6.77 2.81
CA PHE A 132 -5.76 -7.56 3.16
C PHE A 132 -6.83 -7.49 2.07
N ARG A 133 -7.17 -6.30 1.60
CA ARG A 133 -8.21 -6.10 0.58
C ARG A 133 -7.85 -6.79 -0.74
N LEU A 134 -6.59 -6.72 -1.13
CA LEU A 134 -6.11 -7.31 -2.39
C LEU A 134 -6.04 -8.85 -2.28
N ALA A 135 -5.60 -9.37 -1.14
CA ALA A 135 -5.44 -10.79 -0.90
C ALA A 135 -6.80 -11.50 -0.69
N THR A 136 -7.72 -10.88 0.06
CA THR A 136 -8.98 -11.51 0.48
C THR A 136 -10.19 -11.08 -0.34
N ARG A 137 -10.07 -9.99 -1.11
CA ARG A 137 -11.17 -9.32 -1.84
C ARG A 137 -12.32 -8.84 -0.95
N ARG A 138 -12.07 -8.63 0.35
CA ARG A 138 -13.08 -8.17 1.31
C ARG A 138 -13.04 -6.65 1.51
N ALA A 139 -14.21 -6.08 1.77
CA ALA A 139 -14.33 -4.67 2.15
C ALA A 139 -13.86 -4.49 3.59
N VAL A 140 -12.95 -3.54 3.79
CA VAL A 140 -12.48 -3.12 5.11
C VAL A 140 -13.17 -1.83 5.52
N TRP A 141 -13.36 -1.65 6.82
CA TRP A 141 -13.89 -0.43 7.41
C TRP A 141 -12.85 0.69 7.44
N CYS A 142 -11.62 0.36 7.83
CA CYS A 142 -10.47 1.26 7.83
C CYS A 142 -9.36 0.73 6.91
N ASP A 143 -8.67 1.64 6.24
CA ASP A 143 -7.50 1.31 5.41
C ASP A 143 -6.50 2.46 5.47
N LEU A 144 -5.27 2.16 5.87
CA LEU A 144 -4.18 3.14 5.91
C LEU A 144 -3.83 3.66 4.51
N LYS A 145 -3.95 2.82 3.47
CA LYS A 145 -3.59 3.18 2.09
C LYS A 145 -4.62 4.02 1.35
N SER A 146 -5.86 4.06 1.85
CA SER A 146 -6.99 4.66 1.15
C SER A 146 -7.57 5.85 1.92
N HIS A 147 -6.71 6.77 2.40
CA HIS A 147 -7.19 7.99 3.04
C HIS A 147 -8.05 8.83 2.06
N PRO A 148 -9.13 9.46 2.52
CA PRO A 148 -9.94 10.35 1.70
C PRO A 148 -9.25 11.71 1.53
N TYR A 149 -9.70 12.49 0.54
CA TYR A 149 -9.22 13.87 0.32
C TYR A 149 -10.20 14.94 0.79
N ASP A 150 -11.47 14.56 1.00
CA ASP A 150 -12.47 15.47 1.55
C ASP A 150 -12.22 15.68 3.07
N PRO A 151 -12.20 16.92 3.58
CA PRO A 151 -11.85 17.19 4.97
C PRO A 151 -12.72 16.46 6.01
N VAL A 152 -14.03 16.31 5.76
CA VAL A 152 -14.94 15.65 6.71
C VAL A 152 -14.63 14.16 6.76
N HIS A 153 -14.41 13.55 5.60
CA HIS A 153 -14.01 12.16 5.53
C HIS A 153 -12.61 11.92 6.12
N VAL A 154 -11.67 12.86 6.01
CA VAL A 154 -10.33 12.74 6.62
C VAL A 154 -10.43 12.60 8.14
N ILE A 155 -11.29 13.41 8.78
CA ILE A 155 -11.51 13.32 10.23
C ILE A 155 -12.14 11.97 10.60
N ALA A 156 -13.10 11.48 9.81
CA ALA A 156 -13.72 10.17 10.04
C ALA A 156 -12.71 9.02 9.89
N TRP A 157 -11.87 9.08 8.85
CA TRP A 157 -10.77 8.13 8.64
C TRP A 157 -9.77 8.17 9.79
N TRP A 158 -9.36 9.36 10.25
CA TRP A 158 -8.44 9.50 11.37
C TRP A 158 -8.97 8.86 12.65
N ARG A 159 -10.24 9.12 13.01
CA ARG A 159 -10.88 8.50 14.18
C ARG A 159 -10.90 6.97 14.10
N CYS A 160 -11.18 6.45 12.90
CA CYS A 160 -11.16 5.02 12.65
C CYS A 160 -9.75 4.42 12.84
N MET A 161 -8.70 5.12 12.41
CA MET A 161 -7.30 4.71 12.65
C MET A 161 -6.93 4.76 14.14
N GLU A 162 -7.35 5.77 14.88
CA GLU A 162 -7.15 5.85 16.34
C GLU A 162 -7.85 4.70 17.08
N GLN A 163 -9.07 4.35 16.65
CA GLN A 163 -9.82 3.23 17.21
C GLN A 163 -9.14 1.88 16.93
N ASP A 164 -8.64 1.66 15.71
CA ASP A 164 -7.84 0.47 15.40
C ASP A 164 -6.59 0.39 16.28
N GLU A 165 -5.81 1.48 16.37
CA GLU A 165 -4.59 1.50 17.17
C GLU A 165 -4.88 1.28 18.66
N ALA A 166 -6.00 1.82 19.18
CA ALA A 166 -6.45 1.58 20.54
C ALA A 166 -6.84 0.11 20.77
N LEU A 167 -7.54 -0.52 19.81
CA LEU A 167 -7.86 -1.95 19.86
C LEU A 167 -6.59 -2.81 19.88
N GLN A 168 -5.67 -2.58 18.94
CA GLN A 168 -4.44 -3.38 18.83
C GLN A 168 -3.54 -3.22 20.05
N ARG A 169 -3.53 -2.05 20.70
CA ARG A 169 -2.82 -1.81 21.96
C ARG A 169 -3.53 -2.35 23.20
N GLY A 170 -4.75 -2.89 23.05
CA GLY A 170 -5.57 -3.37 24.16
C GLY A 170 -6.11 -2.25 25.07
N ALA A 171 -6.22 -1.03 24.55
CA ALA A 171 -6.78 0.12 25.27
C ALA A 171 -8.31 0.16 25.20
N LEU A 172 -8.93 -0.52 24.23
CA LEU A 172 -10.39 -0.68 24.16
C LEU A 172 -10.85 -1.90 24.95
N THR A 173 -11.95 -1.73 25.68
CA THR A 173 -12.68 -2.87 26.26
C THR A 173 -13.51 -3.58 25.18
N CYS A 174 -14.03 -4.77 25.49
CA CYS A 174 -14.95 -5.45 24.57
C CYS A 174 -16.19 -4.62 24.24
N ALA A 175 -16.80 -4.00 25.25
CA ALA A 175 -17.97 -3.17 25.06
C ALA A 175 -17.68 -1.98 24.13
N ASP A 176 -16.51 -1.34 24.27
CA ASP A 176 -16.09 -0.24 23.38
C ASP A 176 -15.90 -0.74 21.95
N ALA A 177 -15.18 -1.86 21.77
CA ALA A 177 -14.94 -2.45 20.47
C ALA A 177 -16.25 -2.87 19.78
N TYR A 178 -17.18 -3.46 20.52
CA TYR A 178 -18.51 -3.82 20.04
C TYR A 178 -19.32 -2.59 19.64
N ALA A 179 -19.35 -1.55 20.47
CA ALA A 179 -20.05 -0.30 20.17
C ALA A 179 -19.53 0.37 18.89
N VAL A 180 -18.20 0.45 18.74
CA VAL A 180 -17.55 0.96 17.54
C VAL A 180 -17.94 0.11 16.32
N ALA A 181 -17.82 -1.21 16.43
CA ALA A 181 -18.14 -2.13 15.35
C ALA A 181 -19.61 -2.01 14.90
N ARG A 182 -20.54 -1.85 15.84
CA ARG A 182 -21.98 -1.65 15.57
C ARG A 182 -22.25 -0.36 14.81
N VAL A 183 -21.74 0.78 15.30
CA VAL A 183 -21.92 2.09 14.64
C VAL A 183 -21.28 2.11 13.26
N ALA A 184 -20.12 1.48 13.12
CA ALA A 184 -19.40 1.38 11.86
C ALA A 184 -20.01 0.37 10.86
N GLY A 185 -21.03 -0.40 11.26
CA GLY A 185 -21.57 -1.49 10.44
C GLY A 185 -20.56 -2.59 10.13
N VAL A 186 -19.56 -2.77 11.01
CA VAL A 186 -18.59 -3.86 10.94
C VAL A 186 -19.29 -5.17 11.27
N THR A 187 -18.92 -6.20 10.53
CA THR A 187 -19.46 -7.56 10.67
C THR A 187 -18.44 -8.53 11.24
N HIS A 188 -17.16 -8.29 10.98
CA HIS A 188 -16.06 -9.13 11.40
C HIS A 188 -14.91 -8.25 11.88
N VAL A 189 -14.29 -8.63 12.99
CA VAL A 189 -13.12 -7.98 13.57
C VAL A 189 -12.00 -9.00 13.57
N LEU A 190 -10.93 -8.70 12.84
CA LEU A 190 -9.71 -9.49 12.83
C LEU A 190 -8.73 -8.91 13.83
N VAL A 191 -8.30 -9.72 14.79
CA VAL A 191 -7.35 -9.30 15.83
C VAL A 191 -6.24 -10.33 15.96
N ARG A 192 -5.10 -9.88 16.49
CA ARG A 192 -4.04 -10.78 16.93
C ARG A 192 -4.53 -11.58 18.12
N ARG A 193 -4.02 -12.81 18.29
CA ARG A 193 -4.45 -13.72 19.36
C ARG A 193 -4.27 -13.11 20.75
N ASP A 194 -3.12 -12.48 21.00
CA ASP A 194 -2.83 -11.84 22.28
C ASP A 194 -3.81 -10.68 22.60
N VAL A 195 -4.29 -9.97 21.57
CA VAL A 195 -5.31 -8.93 21.70
C VAL A 195 -6.65 -9.56 22.02
N ALA A 196 -7.05 -10.60 21.29
CA ALA A 196 -8.31 -11.32 21.53
C ALA A 196 -8.40 -11.87 22.95
N ASP A 197 -7.32 -12.47 23.46
CA ASP A 197 -7.24 -13.03 24.81
C ASP A 197 -7.42 -11.95 25.89
N ARG A 198 -6.96 -10.71 25.64
CA ARG A 198 -7.15 -9.57 26.56
C ARG A 198 -8.56 -8.98 26.50
N LEU A 199 -9.20 -9.00 25.33
CA LEU A 199 -10.54 -8.43 25.14
C LEU A 199 -11.62 -9.21 25.90
N ALA A 200 -11.46 -10.53 26.07
CA ALA A 200 -12.34 -11.40 26.86
C ALA A 200 -13.84 -11.15 26.61
N CYS A 201 -14.24 -11.17 25.33
CA CYS A 201 -15.59 -10.79 24.92
C CYS A 201 -16.65 -11.87 25.19
N PRO A 202 -17.85 -11.49 25.70
CA PRO A 202 -18.98 -12.41 25.76
C PRO A 202 -19.49 -12.73 24.33
N PRO A 203 -19.92 -13.98 24.05
CA PRO A 203 -20.43 -14.37 22.73
C PRO A 203 -21.68 -13.61 22.25
N ALA A 204 -22.38 -12.92 23.17
CA ALA A 204 -23.52 -12.08 22.87
C ALA A 204 -23.14 -10.79 22.12
N GLU A 205 -21.89 -10.33 22.25
CA GLU A 205 -21.38 -9.12 21.59
C GLU A 205 -20.51 -9.51 20.40
N LEU A 206 -19.37 -10.16 20.69
CA LEU A 206 -18.40 -10.61 19.71
C LEU A 206 -18.21 -12.12 19.86
N GLU A 207 -18.66 -12.87 18.87
CA GLU A 207 -18.55 -14.32 18.81
C GLU A 207 -17.27 -14.72 18.09
N GLN A 208 -16.49 -15.65 18.65
CA GLN A 208 -15.34 -16.20 17.93
C GLN A 208 -15.80 -17.09 16.77
N VAL A 209 -15.55 -16.65 15.54
CA VAL A 209 -15.91 -17.39 14.31
C VAL A 209 -14.81 -18.35 13.89
N ALA A 210 -13.56 -17.91 14.00
CA ALA A 210 -12.40 -18.74 13.68
C ALA A 210 -11.15 -18.27 14.38
N THR A 211 -10.16 -19.15 14.46
CA THR A 211 -8.90 -18.90 15.13
C THR A 211 -7.75 -19.63 14.44
N SER A 212 -6.57 -19.04 14.51
CA SER A 212 -5.27 -19.61 14.15
C SER A 212 -4.26 -19.28 15.24
N ASP A 213 -3.06 -19.84 15.17
CA ASP A 213 -2.02 -19.63 16.19
C ASP A 213 -1.70 -18.15 16.45
N ALA A 214 -1.89 -17.29 15.44
CA ALA A 214 -1.56 -15.86 15.54
C ALA A 214 -2.78 -14.92 15.52
N PHE A 215 -3.94 -15.36 15.02
CA PHE A 215 -5.08 -14.47 14.78
C PHE A 215 -6.43 -15.08 15.18
N VAL A 216 -7.37 -14.21 15.51
CA VAL A 216 -8.75 -14.57 15.82
C VAL A 216 -9.69 -13.70 14.99
N ILE A 217 -10.73 -14.32 14.43
CA ILE A 217 -11.84 -13.64 13.76
C ILE A 217 -13.02 -13.62 14.72
N LEU A 218 -13.44 -12.41 15.09
CA LEU A 218 -14.60 -12.15 15.91
C LEU A 218 -15.75 -11.66 15.02
N GLY A 219 -16.91 -12.30 15.10
CA GLY A 219 -18.14 -11.92 14.41
C GLY A 219 -18.98 -11.01 15.30
N VAL A 220 -19.45 -9.91 14.74
CA VAL A 220 -20.30 -8.95 15.45
C VAL A 220 -21.74 -9.46 15.43
N LYS A 221 -22.28 -9.84 16.59
CA LYS A 221 -23.68 -10.26 16.66
C LYS A 221 -24.59 -9.07 16.34
N ARG A 222 -25.64 -9.34 15.56
CA ARG A 222 -26.74 -8.39 15.37
C ARG A 222 -27.85 -8.80 16.32
N GLU A 223 -28.33 -7.87 17.14
CA GLU A 223 -29.63 -8.01 17.77
C GLU A 223 -30.65 -8.30 16.65
N GLN A 224 -31.33 -9.44 16.76
CA GLN A 224 -32.46 -9.72 15.88
C GLN A 224 -33.51 -8.64 16.16
N PRO A 225 -34.07 -7.99 15.11
CA PRO A 225 -35.13 -7.01 15.29
C PRO A 225 -36.39 -7.62 15.92
#